data_AF-A0A1E7HVV8-F1
#
_entry.id   AF-A0A1E7HVV8-F1
#
_cell.length_a   1.000
_cell.length_b   1.000
_cell.length_c   1.000
_cell.angle_alpha   90.00
_cell.angle_beta   90.00
_cell.angle_gamma   90.00
#
_symmetry.space_group_name_H-M   'P 1'
#
loop_
_entity.id
_entity.type
_entity.pdbx_description
1 polymer ?
#
loop_
_entity_poly.entity_id
_entity_poly.type
_entity_poly.pdbx_seq_one_letter_code
_entity_poly.pdbx_strand_id
1 'polypeptide(L)'
;MRSSIRSSGSFVSVPPSERVDKGLRDAFKMEFKTVLSREQATGPIELETEFSTEWALLDIGAISPSSISPESIAKDCELVKNIVLKHPDQVRRLVEAFQPDRRKKLIDLGRAYGIAEGIGLTEEQSRSEGGGLLGLAVLVVAALLASGCQSCGSGHVKPDPKPHQTSDGGDE
;
A
#
# COMPACT_ATOMS: atom_id res chain seq x y z
N MET A 1 18.76 -10.67 28.22
CA MET A 1 17.71 -9.74 27.77
C MET A 1 17.47 -9.95 26.28
N ARG A 2 16.29 -10.41 25.88
CA ARG A 2 15.85 -10.40 24.47
C ARG A 2 14.66 -9.46 24.37
N SER A 3 14.88 -8.26 23.85
CA SER A 3 13.81 -7.37 23.40
C SER A 3 13.51 -7.74 21.94
N SER A 4 12.65 -8.74 21.72
CA SER A 4 12.10 -8.94 20.38
C SER A 4 10.93 -7.99 20.22
N ILE A 5 11.03 -7.06 19.28
CA ILE A 5 9.87 -6.33 18.76
C ILE A 5 9.17 -7.30 17.80
N ARG A 6 7.90 -7.60 18.07
CA ARG A 6 7.07 -8.40 17.18
C ARG A 6 6.66 -7.48 16.02
N SER A 7 7.37 -7.52 14.89
CA SER A 7 6.86 -6.88 13.67
C SER A 7 5.80 -7.79 13.05
N SER A 8 4.71 -7.20 12.61
CA SER A 8 3.64 -7.92 11.90
C SER A 8 3.94 -8.11 10.41
N GLY A 9 5.04 -7.55 9.90
CA GLY A 9 5.51 -7.65 8.52
C GLY A 9 6.72 -6.74 8.29
N SER A 10 7.50 -7.04 7.25
CA SER A 10 8.58 -6.19 6.76
C SER A 10 8.27 -5.81 5.32
N PHE A 11 8.46 -4.54 4.95
CA PHE A 11 8.09 -4.03 3.63
C PHE A 11 9.29 -3.38 2.95
N VAL A 12 9.47 -3.61 1.65
CA VAL A 12 10.43 -2.86 0.83
C VAL A 12 9.72 -2.16 -0.32
N SER A 13 10.27 -1.03 -0.74
CA SER A 13 9.88 -0.41 -2.01
C SER A 13 10.11 -1.40 -3.14
N VAL A 14 9.08 -1.63 -3.93
CA VAL A 14 9.23 -2.40 -5.17
C VAL A 14 10.02 -1.53 -6.13
N PRO A 15 11.10 -2.04 -6.77
CA PRO A 15 11.80 -1.26 -7.76
C PRO A 15 10.79 -0.79 -8.81
N PRO A 16 10.61 0.53 -8.95
CA PRO A 16 9.66 1.09 -9.89
C PRO A 16 10.06 0.67 -11.30
N SER A 17 9.08 0.52 -12.19
CA SER A 17 9.43 0.70 -13.61
C SER A 17 9.96 2.13 -13.79
N GLU A 18 10.97 2.32 -14.64
CA GLU A 18 11.52 3.67 -14.93
C GLU A 18 10.46 4.70 -15.37
N ARG A 19 9.29 4.18 -15.74
CA ARG A 19 8.14 4.88 -16.29
C ARG A 19 7.15 5.41 -15.23
N VAL A 20 7.35 5.15 -13.93
CA VAL A 20 6.53 5.72 -12.83
C VAL A 20 7.03 7.12 -12.50
N ASP A 21 6.11 8.06 -12.22
CA ASP A 21 6.48 9.41 -11.76
C ASP A 21 7.45 9.32 -10.57
N LYS A 22 8.51 10.13 -10.60
CA LYS A 22 9.56 10.11 -9.57
C LYS A 22 9.00 10.36 -8.16
N GLY A 23 7.93 11.16 -8.03
CA GLY A 23 7.29 11.46 -6.75
C GLY A 23 6.39 10.36 -6.21
N LEU A 24 6.09 9.31 -6.99
CA LEU A 24 5.29 8.15 -6.58
C LEU A 24 6.09 6.85 -6.51
N ARG A 25 7.36 6.91 -6.93
CA ARG A 25 8.27 5.78 -7.11
C ARG A 25 8.38 4.85 -5.89
N ASP A 26 8.45 5.43 -4.70
CA ASP A 26 8.64 4.70 -3.45
C ASP A 26 7.35 4.53 -2.63
N ALA A 27 6.21 4.93 -3.21
CA ALA A 27 4.92 4.85 -2.55
C ALA A 27 4.46 3.41 -2.36
N PHE A 28 4.68 2.55 -3.36
CA PHE A 28 4.22 1.16 -3.31
C PHE A 28 5.29 0.23 -2.73
N LYS A 29 4.92 -0.47 -1.65
CA LYS A 29 5.79 -1.40 -0.95
C LYS A 29 5.17 -2.78 -0.88
N MET A 30 5.99 -3.81 -1.08
CA MET A 30 5.58 -5.20 -0.93
C MET A 30 6.10 -5.77 0.36
N GLU A 31 5.30 -6.62 0.99
CA GLU A 31 5.75 -7.41 2.12
C GLU A 31 6.84 -8.38 1.66
N PHE A 32 7.89 -8.56 2.46
CA PHE A 32 8.84 -9.64 2.31
C PHE A 32 9.01 -10.39 3.62
N LYS A 33 9.30 -11.68 3.50
CA LYS A 33 9.54 -12.60 4.61
C LYS A 33 10.88 -13.27 4.40
N THR A 34 11.67 -13.36 5.47
CA THR A 34 12.87 -14.18 5.45
C THR A 34 12.45 -15.61 5.77
N VAL A 35 12.67 -16.53 4.83
CA VAL A 35 12.39 -17.96 4.99
C VAL A 35 13.69 -18.74 5.05
N LEU A 36 13.68 -19.81 5.84
CA LEU A 36 14.82 -20.73 5.90
C LEU A 36 14.73 -21.66 4.70
N SER A 37 15.74 -21.63 3.83
CA SER A 37 15.83 -22.60 2.75
C SER A 37 16.03 -23.99 3.35
N ARG A 38 15.06 -24.89 3.13
CA ARG A 38 15.10 -26.26 3.66
C ARG A 38 15.86 -27.23 2.75
N GLU A 39 16.44 -26.76 1.65
CA GLU A 39 17.01 -27.63 0.62
C GLU A 39 18.34 -28.30 0.99
N GLN A 40 18.98 -27.97 2.12
CA GLN A 40 20.19 -28.66 2.55
C GLN A 40 20.12 -29.13 4.00
N ALA A 41 19.88 -30.44 4.18
CA ALA A 41 19.90 -31.11 5.49
C ALA A 41 21.30 -31.13 6.16
N THR A 42 22.35 -30.71 5.46
CA THR A 42 23.75 -30.81 5.91
C THR A 42 24.62 -29.58 5.58
N GLY A 43 24.04 -28.50 5.06
CA GLY A 43 24.75 -27.28 4.65
C GLY A 43 24.59 -26.10 5.62
N PRO A 44 25.30 -24.97 5.38
CA PRO A 44 25.07 -23.73 6.11
C PRO A 44 23.60 -23.28 5.94
N ILE A 45 23.05 -22.65 6.97
CA ILE A 45 21.68 -22.11 6.93
C ILE A 45 21.64 -20.99 5.88
N GLU A 46 20.94 -21.23 4.77
CA GLU A 46 20.65 -20.20 3.77
C GLU A 46 19.33 -19.51 4.12
N LEU A 47 19.40 -18.17 4.21
CA LEU A 47 18.24 -17.31 4.40
C LEU A 47 17.79 -16.82 3.03
N GLU A 48 16.58 -17.18 2.63
CA GLU A 48 15.95 -16.69 1.41
C GLU A 48 15.00 -15.55 1.75
N THR A 49 14.84 -14.61 0.81
CA THR A 49 13.84 -13.55 0.89
C THR A 49 12.71 -13.88 -0.05
N GLU A 50 11.53 -14.11 0.51
CA GLU A 50 10.30 -14.32 -0.24
C GLU A 50 9.48 -13.02 -0.25
N PHE A 51 9.13 -12.53 -1.44
CA PHE A 51 8.23 -11.39 -1.59
C PHE A 51 6.78 -11.88 -1.61
N SER A 52 5.99 -11.40 -0.67
CA SER A 52 4.58 -11.69 -0.52
C SER A 52 3.75 -10.71 -1.32
N THR A 53 2.82 -11.23 -2.11
CA THR A 53 1.88 -10.44 -2.91
C THR A 53 0.51 -10.34 -2.23
N GLU A 54 0.38 -10.96 -1.06
CA GLU A 54 -0.82 -10.91 -0.21
C GLU A 54 -1.01 -9.52 0.40
N TRP A 55 0.09 -8.85 0.72
CA TRP A 55 0.08 -7.56 1.39
C TRP A 55 0.91 -6.57 0.59
N ALA A 56 0.27 -5.46 0.26
CA ALA A 56 0.93 -4.28 -0.24
C ALA A 56 0.66 -3.12 0.71
N LEU A 57 1.62 -2.22 0.82
CA LEU A 57 1.53 -1.01 1.61
C LEU A 57 1.72 0.19 0.70
N LEU A 58 0.88 1.21 0.90
CA LEU A 58 1.05 2.51 0.27
C LEU A 58 1.61 3.48 1.30
N ASP A 59 2.89 3.83 1.15
CA ASP A 59 3.59 4.77 2.03
C ASP A 59 3.29 6.20 1.61
N ILE A 60 2.30 6.80 2.27
CA ILE A 60 1.90 8.19 2.01
C ILE A 60 3.03 9.18 2.32
N GLY A 61 3.93 8.85 3.26
CA GLY A 61 5.08 9.68 3.61
C GLY A 61 6.18 9.72 2.53
N ALA A 62 6.19 8.74 1.63
CA ALA A 62 7.12 8.66 0.51
C ALA A 62 6.64 9.40 -0.75
N ILE A 63 5.47 10.05 -0.68
CA ILE A 63 4.81 10.66 -1.84
C ILE A 63 5.10 12.16 -1.92
N SER A 64 5.47 12.64 -3.10
CA SER A 64 5.45 14.08 -3.39
C SER A 64 4.03 14.53 -3.74
N PRO A 65 3.41 15.49 -3.05
CA PRO A 65 2.09 15.99 -3.42
C PRO A 65 2.05 16.56 -4.85
N SER A 66 3.17 17.13 -5.32
CA SER A 66 3.28 17.72 -6.65
C SER A 66 3.23 16.70 -7.79
N SER A 67 3.43 15.41 -7.52
CA SER A 67 3.29 14.34 -8.52
C SER A 67 1.86 13.85 -8.68
N ILE A 68 0.91 14.42 -7.94
CA ILE A 68 -0.51 14.08 -8.04
C ILE A 68 -1.20 15.16 -8.89
N SER A 69 -1.50 14.84 -10.16
CA SER A 69 -2.27 15.73 -11.04
C SER A 69 -3.78 15.44 -10.91
N PRO A 70 -4.60 16.44 -10.58
CA PRO A 70 -6.06 16.32 -10.60
C PRO A 70 -6.60 15.91 -11.98
N GLU A 71 -5.99 16.40 -13.06
CA GLU A 71 -6.36 16.06 -14.43
C GLU A 71 -6.10 14.59 -14.73
N SER A 72 -4.94 14.06 -14.31
CA SER A 72 -4.63 12.63 -14.43
C SER A 72 -5.61 11.77 -13.62
N ILE A 73 -5.91 12.17 -12.38
CA ILE A 73 -6.91 11.49 -11.54
C ILE A 73 -8.29 11.46 -12.23
N ALA A 74 -8.74 12.59 -12.78
CA ALA A 74 -10.04 12.66 -13.45
C ALA A 74 -10.12 11.71 -14.65
N LYS A 75 -9.04 11.61 -15.42
CA LYS A 75 -8.93 10.64 -16.53
C LYS A 75 -8.96 9.21 -16.04
N ASP A 76 -8.22 8.89 -14.98
CA ASP A 76 -8.21 7.55 -14.39
C ASP A 76 -9.58 7.15 -13.86
N CYS A 77 -10.32 8.09 -13.25
CA CYS A 77 -11.70 7.86 -12.84
C CYS A 77 -12.61 7.51 -14.03
N GLU A 78 -12.49 8.24 -15.15
CA GLU A 78 -13.26 7.93 -16.36
C GLU A 78 -12.85 6.60 -17.00
N LEU A 79 -11.55 6.27 -17.02
CA LEU A 79 -11.06 4.97 -17.47
C LEU A 79 -11.67 3.84 -16.64
N VAL A 80 -11.54 3.90 -15.30
CA VAL A 80 -12.07 2.89 -14.38
C VAL A 80 -13.58 2.77 -14.52
N LYS A 81 -14.30 3.89 -14.56
CA LYS A 81 -15.76 3.90 -14.80
C LYS A 81 -16.13 3.20 -16.10
N ASN A 82 -15.45 3.53 -17.21
CA ASN A 82 -15.70 2.91 -18.51
C ASN A 82 -15.44 1.41 -18.48
N ILE A 83 -14.36 0.97 -17.82
CA ILE A 83 -14.04 -0.46 -17.68
C ILE A 83 -15.10 -1.17 -16.83
N VAL A 84 -15.49 -0.61 -15.69
CA VAL A 84 -16.51 -1.21 -14.80
C VAL A 84 -17.85 -1.36 -15.51
N LEU A 85 -18.25 -0.36 -16.30
CA LEU A 85 -19.52 -0.40 -17.04
C LEU A 85 -19.47 -1.37 -18.23
N LYS A 86 -18.34 -1.48 -18.93
CA LYS A 86 -18.19 -2.36 -20.11
C LYS A 86 -17.90 -3.82 -19.74
N HIS A 87 -17.19 -4.06 -18.64
CA HIS A 87 -16.66 -5.36 -18.25
C HIS A 87 -16.98 -5.75 -16.79
N PRO A 88 -18.25 -5.66 -16.34
CA PRO A 88 -18.59 -5.86 -14.93
C PRO A 88 -18.22 -7.25 -14.40
N ASP A 89 -18.36 -8.30 -15.21
CA ASP A 89 -18.04 -9.67 -14.80
C ASP A 89 -16.53 -9.91 -14.72
N GLN A 90 -15.75 -9.31 -15.60
CA GLN A 90 -14.29 -9.39 -15.56
C GLN A 90 -13.75 -8.64 -14.34
N VAL A 91 -14.32 -7.48 -13.99
CA VAL A 91 -13.95 -6.76 -12.76
C VAL A 91 -14.23 -7.62 -11.52
N ARG A 92 -15.37 -8.31 -11.44
CA ARG A 92 -15.65 -9.26 -10.35
C ARG A 92 -14.61 -10.36 -10.29
N ARG A 93 -14.29 -10.98 -11.44
CA ARG A 93 -13.27 -12.04 -11.53
C ARG A 93 -11.87 -11.56 -11.19
N LEU A 94 -11.56 -10.29 -11.47
CA LEU A 94 -10.30 -9.67 -11.08
C LEU A 94 -10.20 -9.58 -9.56
N VAL A 95 -11.24 -9.09 -8.89
CA VAL A 95 -11.31 -9.03 -7.43
C VAL A 95 -11.21 -10.43 -6.82
N GLU A 96 -11.92 -11.41 -7.38
CA GLU A 96 -11.83 -12.82 -6.95
C GLU A 96 -10.41 -13.39 -7.11
N ALA A 97 -9.68 -13.01 -8.16
CA ALA A 97 -8.32 -13.49 -8.38
C ALA A 97 -7.33 -13.00 -7.31
N PHE A 98 -7.60 -11.85 -6.69
CA PHE A 98 -6.84 -11.32 -5.55
C PHE A 98 -7.27 -11.91 -4.20
N GLN A 99 -8.36 -12.68 -4.15
CA GLN A 99 -8.74 -13.37 -2.92
C GLN A 99 -7.99 -14.71 -2.83
N PRO A 100 -7.19 -14.95 -1.78
CA PRO A 100 -6.51 -16.22 -1.63
C PRO A 100 -7.54 -17.36 -1.54
N ASP A 101 -7.43 -18.35 -2.42
CA ASP A 101 -8.22 -19.58 -2.32
C ASP A 101 -7.88 -20.24 -0.98
N ARG A 102 -8.91 -20.55 -0.18
CA ARG A 102 -8.77 -21.24 1.12
C ARG A 102 -7.91 -22.51 1.01
N ARG A 103 -7.80 -23.11 -0.17
CA ARG A 103 -6.97 -24.30 -0.44
C ARG A 103 -5.56 -24.00 -0.93
N LYS A 104 -5.30 -22.88 -1.60
CA LYS A 104 -4.01 -22.60 -2.24
C LYS A 104 -3.12 -21.60 -1.50
N LYS A 105 -3.64 -20.86 -0.50
CA LYS A 105 -2.90 -19.84 0.29
C LYS A 105 -2.10 -18.83 -0.53
N LEU A 106 -2.31 -18.74 -1.84
CA LEU A 106 -1.55 -17.93 -2.76
C LEU A 106 -2.53 -17.28 -3.73
N ILE A 107 -2.28 -16.01 -4.00
CA ILE A 107 -2.99 -15.22 -5.00
C ILE A 107 -2.56 -15.70 -6.40
N ASP A 108 -3.52 -15.90 -7.30
CA ASP A 108 -3.24 -16.22 -8.70
C ASP A 108 -2.97 -14.94 -9.48
N LEU A 109 -1.77 -14.39 -9.28
CA LEU A 109 -1.36 -13.14 -9.92
C LEU A 109 -1.33 -13.22 -11.44
N GLY A 110 -0.99 -14.38 -12.01
CA GLY A 110 -0.99 -14.57 -13.46
C GLY A 110 -2.39 -14.41 -14.03
N ARG A 111 -3.39 -15.00 -13.37
CA ARG A 111 -4.80 -14.80 -13.73
C ARG A 111 -5.25 -13.36 -13.51
N ALA A 112 -4.91 -12.74 -12.39
CA ALA A 112 -5.27 -11.36 -12.11
C ALA A 112 -4.70 -10.40 -13.17
N TYR A 113 -3.42 -10.55 -13.49
CA TYR A 113 -2.75 -9.78 -14.56
C TYR A 113 -3.42 -9.99 -15.91
N GLY A 114 -3.67 -11.24 -16.32
CA GLY A 114 -4.30 -11.52 -17.61
C GLY A 114 -5.72 -10.96 -17.73
N ILE A 115 -6.49 -10.93 -16.65
CA ILE A 115 -7.81 -10.29 -16.63
C ILE A 115 -7.67 -8.76 -16.76
N ALA A 116 -6.78 -8.16 -15.97
CA ALA A 116 -6.55 -6.72 -15.96
C ALA A 116 -6.06 -6.22 -17.33
N GLU A 117 -5.12 -6.92 -17.95
CA GLU A 117 -4.63 -6.65 -19.31
C GLU A 117 -5.76 -6.80 -20.34
N GLY A 118 -6.54 -7.87 -20.27
CA GLY A 118 -7.64 -8.13 -21.19
C GLY A 118 -8.78 -7.10 -21.17
N ILE A 119 -8.93 -6.33 -20.08
CA ILE A 119 -9.91 -5.25 -19.96
C ILE A 119 -9.29 -3.84 -20.00
N GLY A 120 -7.97 -3.75 -20.23
CA GLY A 120 -7.25 -2.47 -20.25
C GLY A 120 -7.11 -1.79 -18.89
N LEU A 121 -7.29 -2.50 -17.78
CA LEU A 121 -7.10 -1.96 -16.42
C LEU A 121 -5.63 -2.13 -15.99
N THR A 122 -4.73 -1.46 -16.70
CA THR A 122 -3.28 -1.50 -16.40
C THR A 122 -2.71 -0.09 -16.27
N GLU A 123 -1.61 0.02 -15.53
CA GLU A 123 -0.87 1.28 -15.39
C GLU A 123 -0.34 1.80 -16.74
N GLU A 124 -0.07 0.91 -17.69
CA GLU A 124 0.35 1.31 -19.04
C GLU A 124 -0.80 1.94 -19.83
N GLN A 125 -1.99 1.34 -19.79
CA GLN A 125 -3.16 1.90 -20.46
C GLN A 125 -3.54 3.27 -19.91
N SER A 126 -3.61 3.41 -18.58
CA SER A 126 -3.88 4.68 -17.91
C SER A 126 -2.88 5.77 -18.30
N ARG A 127 -1.58 5.46 -18.34
CA ARG A 127 -0.55 6.42 -18.79
C ARG A 127 -0.67 6.80 -20.25
N SER A 128 -1.05 5.86 -21.13
CA SER A 128 -1.29 6.16 -22.54
C SER A 128 -2.38 7.22 -22.76
N GLU A 129 -3.31 7.34 -21.81
CA GLU A 129 -4.38 8.34 -21.80
C GLU A 129 -3.98 9.64 -21.05
N GLY A 130 -2.76 9.68 -20.51
CA GLY A 130 -2.22 10.78 -19.71
C GLY A 130 -2.64 10.75 -18.24
N GLY A 131 -3.03 9.58 -17.75
CA GLY A 131 -3.29 9.30 -16.33
C GLY A 131 -2.12 8.62 -15.61
N GLY A 132 -2.42 8.00 -14.48
CA GLY A 132 -1.55 7.07 -13.76
C GLY A 132 -2.29 6.48 -12.55
N LEU A 133 -2.72 5.21 -12.62
CA LEU A 133 -3.59 4.57 -11.62
C LEU A 133 -3.00 4.65 -10.21
N LEU A 134 -1.67 4.67 -10.07
CA LEU A 134 -1.02 4.83 -8.77
C LEU A 134 -1.40 6.16 -8.10
N GLY A 135 -1.52 7.26 -8.84
CA GLY A 135 -1.96 8.55 -8.31
C GLY A 135 -3.41 8.51 -7.81
N LEU A 136 -4.30 7.83 -8.55
CA LEU A 136 -5.68 7.58 -8.12
C LEU A 136 -5.72 6.73 -6.84
N ALA A 137 -4.92 5.66 -6.76
CA ALA A 137 -4.86 4.80 -5.57
C ALA A 137 -4.43 5.58 -4.31
N VAL A 138 -3.45 6.48 -4.45
CA VAL A 138 -3.00 7.38 -3.38
C VAL A 138 -4.13 8.26 -2.88
N LEU A 139 -4.86 8.90 -3.80
CA LEU A 139 -5.98 9.76 -3.42
C LEU A 139 -7.07 8.97 -2.67
N VAL A 140 -7.42 7.78 -3.16
CA VAL A 140 -8.43 6.92 -2.53
C VAL A 140 -8.00 6.52 -1.12
N VAL A 141 -6.76 6.07 -0.93
CA VAL A 141 -6.23 5.70 0.40
C VAL A 141 -6.22 6.91 1.34
N ALA A 142 -5.77 8.08 0.88
CA ALA A 142 -5.77 9.30 1.68
C ALA A 142 -7.18 9.70 2.13
N ALA A 143 -8.18 9.60 1.24
CA ALA A 143 -9.57 9.88 1.57
C ALA A 143 -10.16 8.86 2.58
N LEU A 144 -9.82 7.57 2.45
CA LEU A 144 -10.22 6.53 3.39
C LEU A 144 -9.59 6.74 4.78
N LEU A 145 -8.32 7.15 4.85
CA LEU A 145 -7.66 7.48 6.12
C LEU A 145 -8.30 8.72 6.78
N ALA A 146 -8.55 9.78 6.01
CA ALA A 146 -9.17 10.99 6.51
C ALA A 146 -10.59 10.72 7.06
N SER A 147 -11.38 9.90 6.37
CA SER A 147 -12.73 9.52 6.81
C SER A 147 -12.71 8.55 8.00
N GLY A 148 -11.78 7.59 8.04
CA GLY A 148 -11.63 6.66 9.17
C GLY A 148 -11.18 7.34 10.47
N CYS A 149 -10.29 8.33 10.38
CA CYS A 149 -9.78 9.06 11.55
C CYS A 149 -10.82 9.98 12.21
N GLN A 150 -11.86 10.42 11.50
CA GLN A 150 -12.98 11.15 12.13
C GLN A 150 -13.71 10.30 13.18
N SER A 151 -13.70 8.98 13.03
CA SER A 151 -14.31 8.05 13.99
C SER A 151 -13.44 7.83 15.25
N CYS A 152 -12.13 8.05 15.15
CA CYS A 152 -11.17 7.90 16.26
C CYS A 152 -10.87 9.21 17.01
N GLY A 153 -11.14 10.37 16.40
CA GLY A 153 -10.74 11.70 16.88
C GLY A 153 -11.70 12.41 17.84
N SER A 154 -12.81 11.79 18.25
CA SER A 154 -13.74 12.37 19.24
C SER A 154 -13.31 12.11 20.70
N GLY A 155 -12.16 11.45 20.92
CA GLY A 155 -11.52 11.42 22.23
C GLY A 155 -10.92 12.77 22.57
N HIS A 156 -11.61 13.54 23.43
CA HIS A 156 -11.07 14.71 24.11
C HIS A 156 -9.64 14.42 24.60
N VAL A 157 -8.63 14.96 23.93
CA VAL A 157 -7.32 15.16 24.54
C VAL A 157 -7.55 16.21 25.63
N LYS A 158 -7.75 15.74 26.86
CA LYS A 158 -7.69 16.62 28.03
C LYS A 158 -6.33 17.31 27.98
N PRO A 159 -6.26 18.66 27.94
CA PRO A 159 -4.98 19.32 28.10
C PRO A 159 -4.40 18.89 29.44
N ASP A 160 -3.13 18.45 29.42
CA ASP A 160 -2.39 18.09 30.63
C ASP A 160 -2.50 19.23 31.66
N PRO A 161 -2.78 18.94 32.94
CA PRO A 161 -2.68 19.95 33.97
C PRO A 161 -1.22 20.43 34.02
N LYS A 162 -1.02 21.73 33.79
CA LYS A 162 0.30 22.38 33.91
C LYS A 162 0.99 21.92 35.20
N PRO A 163 2.26 21.51 35.16
CA PRO A 163 2.99 21.18 36.38
C PRO A 163 3.01 22.39 37.32
N HIS A 164 2.64 22.13 38.58
CA HIS A 164 2.73 23.07 39.69
C HIS A 164 4.13 23.70 39.72
N GLN A 165 4.20 25.03 39.57
CA GLN A 165 5.38 25.77 39.99
C GLN A 165 5.45 25.70 41.52
N THR A 166 6.33 24.87 42.06
CA THR A 166 6.81 25.03 43.44
C THR A 166 7.72 26.25 43.45
N SER A 167 7.23 27.37 43.98
CA SER A 167 8.06 28.50 44.38
C SER A 167 8.83 28.08 45.63
N ASP A 168 10.08 27.67 45.43
CA ASP A 168 11.05 27.58 46.53
C ASP A 168 11.91 28.85 46.46
N GLY A 169 11.42 29.90 47.10
CA GLY A 169 12.23 31.00 47.62
C GLY A 169 11.95 30.98 49.12
N GLY A 170 12.90 30.71 50.01
CA GLY A 170 14.27 31.17 49.98
C GLY A 170 14.26 32.64 50.38
N ASP A 171 14.11 32.90 51.68
CA ASP A 171 14.59 34.10 52.37
C ASP A 171 14.65 33.84 53.89
N GLU A 172 15.88 33.93 54.40
CA GLU A 172 16.39 34.34 55.73
C GLU A 172 15.94 33.62 57.02
#